data_AF-A0A7K5DN19-F1
#
_entry.id   AF-A0A7K5DN19-F1
#
_cell.length_a   1.000
_cell.length_b   1.000
_cell.length_c   1.000
_cell.angle_alpha   90.00
_cell.angle_beta   90.00
_cell.angle_gamma   90.00
#
_symmetry.space_group_name_H-M   'P 1'
#
loop_
_entity.id
_entity.type
_entity.pdbx_description
1 polymer ?
#
loop_
_entity_poly.entity_id
_entity_poly.type
_entity_poly.pdbx_seq_one_letter_code
_entity_poly.pdbx_strand_id
1 'polypeptide(L)'
;IPYPPSVSLFLNNASFLEQLEELEKVFQEDHYPDNEKRREIAAVVGVTPQRILVWFQNRRAKWRKSEKLSAKGNRKHPTSS
;
A
#
# COMPACT_ATOMS: atom_id res chain seq x y z
N ILE A 1 -27.53 18.59 -2.40
CA ILE A 1 -26.39 17.82 -2.95
C ILE A 1 -26.16 16.65 -2.00
N PRO A 2 -26.58 15.42 -2.34
CA PRO A 2 -26.46 14.29 -1.42
C PRO A 2 -25.00 13.84 -1.33
N TYR A 3 -24.51 13.73 -0.10
CA TYR A 3 -23.22 13.14 0.23
C TYR A 3 -23.12 11.71 -0.33
N PRO A 4 -22.00 11.30 -0.92
CA PRO A 4 -21.84 9.93 -1.36
C PRO A 4 -21.86 8.98 -0.15
N PRO A 5 -22.53 7.82 -0.29
CA PRO A 5 -22.83 6.92 0.81
C PRO A 5 -21.55 6.39 1.47
N SER A 6 -21.57 6.50 2.80
CA SER A 6 -20.93 5.64 3.79
C SER A 6 -19.80 4.72 3.30
N VAL A 7 -18.63 5.01 3.83
CA VAL A 7 -17.33 4.29 3.95
C VAL A 7 -17.35 2.77 4.22
N SER A 8 -18.37 2.01 3.80
CA SER A 8 -18.63 0.64 4.26
C SER A 8 -18.88 -0.38 3.14
N LEU A 9 -18.15 -0.29 2.02
CA LEU A 9 -18.00 -1.41 1.07
C LEU A 9 -16.54 -1.91 0.95
N PHE A 10 -15.74 -1.74 2.01
CA PHE A 10 -14.39 -2.32 2.12
C PHE A 10 -14.40 -3.81 2.53
N LEU A 11 -15.39 -4.58 2.06
CA LEU A 11 -15.43 -6.04 2.25
C LEU A 11 -15.71 -6.72 0.90
N ASN A 12 -14.74 -6.60 0.00
CA ASN A 12 -14.50 -7.62 -1.01
C ASN A 12 -12.99 -7.71 -1.22
N ASN A 13 -12.35 -8.57 -0.42
CA ASN A 13 -10.90 -8.70 -0.35
C ASN A 13 -10.28 -9.25 -1.65
N ALA A 14 -11.06 -9.89 -2.52
CA ALA A 14 -10.58 -10.42 -3.80
C ALA A 14 -10.16 -9.31 -4.78
N SER A 15 -11.00 -8.29 -4.97
CA SER A 15 -10.67 -7.17 -5.87
C SER A 15 -9.58 -6.26 -5.28
N PHE A 16 -9.52 -6.14 -3.96
CA PHE A 16 -8.48 -5.35 -3.30
C PHE A 16 -7.07 -5.95 -3.51
N LEU A 17 -6.93 -7.28 -3.51
CA LEU A 17 -5.63 -7.91 -3.77
C LEU A 17 -5.11 -7.62 -5.18
N GLU A 18 -5.98 -7.71 -6.18
CA GLU A 18 -5.63 -7.39 -7.58
C GLU A 18 -5.22 -5.91 -7.74
N GLN A 19 -5.94 -5.00 -7.06
CA GLN A 19 -5.61 -3.59 -7.01
C GLN A 19 -4.24 -3.33 -6.34
N LEU A 20 -3.90 -4.10 -5.31
CA LEU A 20 -2.62 -3.99 -4.61
C LEU A 20 -1.46 -4.48 -5.46
N GLU A 21 -1.65 -5.52 -6.28
CA GLU A 21 -0.61 -6.05 -7.18
C GLU A 21 -0.19 -5.02 -8.23
N GLU A 22 -1.15 -4.35 -8.87
CA GLU A 22 -0.86 -3.27 -9.83
C GLU A 22 -0.15 -2.09 -9.14
N LEU A 23 -0.57 -1.74 -7.92
CA LEU A 23 0.09 -0.70 -7.12
C LEU A 23 1.52 -1.08 -6.74
N GLU A 24 1.76 -2.35 -6.45
CA GLU A 24 3.09 -2.86 -6.10
C GLU A 24 4.03 -2.86 -7.31
N LYS A 25 3.53 -3.20 -8.50
CA LYS A 25 4.27 -3.08 -9.75
C LYS A 25 4.70 -1.63 -10.01
N VAL A 26 3.77 -0.68 -9.90
CA VAL A 26 4.10 0.75 -10.06
C VAL A 26 5.08 1.21 -8.98
N PHE A 27 4.93 0.74 -7.74
CA PHE A 27 5.86 1.08 -6.66
C PHE A 27 7.29 0.58 -6.93
N GLN A 28 7.47 -0.54 -7.62
CA GLN A 28 8.80 -1.04 -8.01
C GLN A 28 9.46 -0.16 -9.08
N GLU A 29 8.67 0.44 -9.97
CA GLU A 29 9.15 1.38 -10.99
C GLU A 29 9.39 2.78 -10.43
N ASP A 30 8.45 3.30 -9.64
CA ASP A 30 8.50 4.63 -9.06
C ASP A 30 7.92 4.68 -7.62
N HIS A 31 8.79 5.01 -6.67
CA HIS A 31 8.45 5.07 -5.25
C HIS A 31 7.74 6.37 -4.82
N TYR A 32 7.71 7.39 -5.69
CA TYR A 32 7.22 8.74 -5.40
C TYR A 32 6.38 9.30 -6.56
N PRO A 33 5.25 8.65 -6.91
CA PRO A 33 4.48 9.06 -8.07
C PRO A 33 3.90 10.46 -7.88
N ASP A 34 4.05 11.30 -8.91
CA ASP A 34 3.51 12.65 -8.92
C ASP A 34 1.96 12.65 -8.84
N ASN A 35 1.36 13.81 -8.61
CA ASN A 35 -0.09 13.98 -8.58
C ASN A 35 -0.76 13.56 -9.88
N GLU A 36 -0.12 13.76 -11.04
CA GLU A 36 -0.64 13.28 -12.32
C GLU A 36 -0.62 11.75 -12.39
N LYS A 37 0.54 11.14 -12.09
CA LYS A 37 0.70 9.67 -12.08
C LYS A 37 -0.26 9.00 -11.10
N ARG A 38 -0.48 9.58 -9.92
CA ARG A 38 -1.46 9.09 -8.95
C ARG A 38 -2.90 9.13 -9.46
N ARG A 39 -3.26 10.09 -10.31
CA ARG A 39 -4.59 10.15 -10.94
C ARG A 39 -4.74 9.10 -12.03
N GLU A 40 -3.69 8.90 -12.83
CA GLU A 40 -3.65 7.83 -13.84
C GLU A 40 -3.81 6.45 -13.19
N ILE A 41 -3.03 6.15 -12.15
CA ILE A 41 -3.12 4.88 -11.41
C ILE A 41 -4.49 4.72 -10.74
N ALA A 42 -5.03 5.78 -10.14
CA ALA A 42 -6.37 5.79 -9.56
C ALA A 42 -7.45 5.45 -10.60
N ALA A 43 -7.32 5.98 -11.83
CA ALA A 43 -8.24 5.68 -12.93
C ALA A 43 -8.12 4.24 -13.42
N VAL A 44 -6.89 3.71 -13.53
CA VAL A 44 -6.62 2.32 -13.93
C VAL A 44 -7.14 1.32 -12.89
N VAL A 45 -6.86 1.57 -11.61
CA VAL A 45 -7.20 0.67 -10.49
C VAL A 45 -8.66 0.86 -10.03
N GLY A 46 -9.32 1.94 -10.48
CA GLY A 46 -10.71 2.25 -10.12
C GLY A 46 -10.87 2.73 -8.68
N VAL A 47 -9.85 3.36 -8.11
CA VAL A 47 -9.84 3.85 -6.73
C VAL A 47 -9.61 5.35 -6.66
N THR A 48 -9.88 5.97 -5.51
CA THR A 48 -9.62 7.40 -5.36
C THR A 48 -8.13 7.69 -5.23
N PRO A 49 -7.62 8.84 -5.74
CA PRO A 49 -6.22 9.24 -5.57
C PRO A 49 -5.81 9.37 -4.09
N GLN A 50 -6.78 9.60 -3.20
CA GLN A 50 -6.56 9.57 -1.75
C GLN A 50 -6.19 8.17 -1.23
N ARG A 51 -6.81 7.10 -1.76
CA ARG A 51 -6.45 5.72 -1.40
C ARG A 51 -5.03 5.39 -1.87
N ILE A 52 -4.65 5.83 -3.07
CA ILE A 52 -3.28 5.70 -3.60
C ILE A 52 -2.28 6.39 -2.67
N LEU A 53 -2.58 7.62 -2.23
CA LEU A 53 -1.71 8.35 -1.31
C LEU A 53 -1.47 7.57 -0.01
N VAL A 54 -2.54 7.12 0.65
CA VAL A 54 -2.46 6.36 1.92
C VAL A 54 -1.72 5.04 1.71
N TRP A 55 -1.97 4.36 0.58
CA TRP A 55 -1.29 3.12 0.25
C TRP A 55 0.22 3.33 0.10
N PHE A 56 0.64 4.30 -0.73
CA PHE A 56 2.06 4.62 -0.93
C PHE A 56 2.74 5.07 0.37
N GLN A 57 2.04 5.81 1.24
CA GLN A 57 2.53 6.16 2.57
C GLN A 57 2.76 4.92 3.45
N ASN A 58 1.78 4.00 3.51
CA ASN A 58 1.88 2.77 4.30
C ASN A 58 2.96 1.83 3.73
N ARG A 59 3.05 1.73 2.40
CA ARG A 59 4.08 0.95 1.70
C ARG A 59 5.48 1.45 2.01
N ARG A 60 5.73 2.77 1.95
CA ARG A 60 7.01 3.36 2.34
C ARG A 60 7.32 3.17 3.83
N ALA A 61 6.31 3.20 4.70
CA ALA A 61 6.51 2.90 6.11
C ALA A 61 6.96 1.45 6.33
N LYS A 62 6.37 0.50 5.60
CA LYS A 62 6.79 -0.91 5.59
C LYS A 62 8.20 -1.08 5.04
N TRP A 63 8.55 -0.43 3.94
CA TRP A 63 9.90 -0.44 3.35
C TRP A 63 10.96 0.06 4.35
N ARG A 64 10.73 1.21 4.98
CA ARG A 64 11.62 1.73 6.04
C ARG A 64 11.70 0.83 7.28
N LYS A 65 10.61 0.13 7.63
CA LYS A 65 10.62 -0.84 8.74
C LYS A 65 11.34 -2.14 8.37
N SER A 66 11.28 -2.57 7.11
CA SER A 66 11.96 -3.76 6.61
C SER A 66 13.47 -3.67 6.83
N GLU A 67 14.07 -2.51 6.56
CA GLU A 67 15.49 -2.23 6.83
C GLU A 67 15.86 -2.36 8.32
N LYS A 68 14.97 -1.91 9.22
CA LYS A 68 15.17 -1.98 10.68
C LYS A 68 14.95 -3.37 11.27
N LEU A 69 14.13 -4.20 10.62
CA LEU A 69 13.87 -5.59 11.02
C LEU A 69 14.91 -6.54 10.45
N SER A 70 15.43 -6.27 9.24
CA SER A 70 16.60 -6.98 8.67
C SER A 70 17.83 -6.84 9.57
N ALA A 71 18.06 -5.65 10.13
CA ALA A 71 19.12 -5.42 11.10
C ALA A 71 18.87 -6.06 12.50
N LYS A 72 17.66 -6.55 12.79
CA LYS A 72 17.29 -7.11 14.11
C LYS A 72 16.85 -8.58 14.07
N GLY A 73 16.96 -9.24 12.92
CA GLY A 73 16.66 -10.65 12.71
C GLY A 73 17.73 -11.64 13.18
N ASN A 74 18.92 -11.17 13.60
CA ASN A 74 20.00 -12.05 14.07
C ASN A 74 20.18 -12.08 15.61
N ARG A 75 19.10 -12.04 16.39
CA ARG A 75 19.14 -12.53 17.78
C ARG A 75 18.32 -13.79 17.92
N LYS A 76 18.79 -14.85 17.26
CA LYS A 76 18.47 -16.22 17.66
C LYS A 76 19.09 -16.42 19.05
N HIS A 77 18.28 -16.41 20.09
CA HIS A 77 18.62 -17.11 21.32
C HIS A 77 17.75 -18.38 21.36
N PRO A 78 18.31 -19.58 21.22
CA PRO A 78 17.62 -20.79 21.62
C PRO A 78 17.68 -20.83 23.15
N THR A 79 16.57 -20.56 23.84
CA THR A 79 16.49 -20.82 25.28
C THR A 79 16.22 -22.30 25.47
N SER A 80 17.30 -23.06 25.62
CA SER A 80 17.27 -24.32 26.36
C SER A 80 17.44 -23.98 27.83
N SER A 81 16.44 -24.28 28.65
CA SER A 81 16.62 -24.80 30.01
C SER A 81 15.32 -25.40 30.54
#